data_AF-A0A967VNV8-F1
#
_entry.id   AF-A0A967VNV8-F1
#
_cell.length_a   1.000
_cell.length_b   1.000
_cell.length_c   1.000
_cell.angle_alpha   90.00
_cell.angle_beta   90.00
_cell.angle_gamma   90.00
#
_symmetry.space_group_name_H-M   'P 1'
#
loop_
_entity.id
_entity.type
_entity.pdbx_description
1 polymer ?
#
loop_
_entity_poly.entity_id
_entity_poly.type
_entity_poly.pdbx_seq_one_letter_code
_entity_poly.pdbx_strand_id
1 'polypeptide(L)'
;MGALHEGHLALVDRARELTGFVVVSVFVNPTQFGPGEDFDAYPRDLERDAEHAAARGVDLLYAPPTSEVYPDGELGVKVVPGPLADRLCGLSRPGHFEGVLTVVAKLFGMVQPDVAVFGQKDYQQAVLIRRMVRDLDMPVRIEVAPIVREADGLALSSRNAYLSPSERERARSLSRGLLAAL
;
A
#
# COMPACT_ATOMS: atom_id res chain seq x y z
N MET A 1 -1.83 1.83 -4.41
CA MET A 1 -2.49 1.22 -5.58
C MET A 1 -3.27 2.29 -6.37
N GLY A 2 -2.73 3.51 -6.48
CA GLY A 2 -3.50 4.65 -6.99
C GLY A 2 -4.58 5.17 -6.03
N ALA A 3 -5.42 6.06 -6.54
CA ALA A 3 -6.38 6.86 -5.77
C ALA A 3 -5.67 7.59 -4.62
N LEU A 4 -4.65 8.37 -4.99
CA LEU A 4 -3.76 9.07 -4.08
C LEU A 4 -4.54 10.10 -3.26
N HIS A 5 -4.14 10.21 -1.99
CA HIS A 5 -4.71 11.10 -0.99
C HIS A 5 -3.56 11.59 -0.09
N GLU A 6 -3.82 12.55 0.81
CA GLU A 6 -2.77 13.14 1.67
C GLU A 6 -1.95 12.10 2.45
N GLY A 7 -2.56 10.99 2.88
CA GLY A 7 -1.83 9.88 3.50
C GLY A 7 -0.77 9.23 2.60
N HIS A 8 -0.97 9.21 1.28
CA HIS A 8 0.02 8.76 0.31
C HIS A 8 1.07 9.85 0.04
N LEU A 9 0.64 11.11 -0.08
CA LEU A 9 1.55 12.24 -0.35
C LEU A 9 2.51 12.48 0.81
N ALA A 10 2.10 12.23 2.05
CA ALA A 10 3.00 12.21 3.20
C ALA A 10 4.10 11.12 3.10
N LEU A 11 3.84 10.00 2.41
CA LEU A 11 4.89 9.00 2.14
C LEU A 11 5.89 9.52 1.11
N VAL A 12 5.42 10.29 0.11
CA VAL A 12 6.28 10.97 -0.87
C VAL A 12 7.19 11.97 -0.16
N ASP A 13 6.65 12.76 0.76
CA ASP A 13 7.44 13.71 1.56
C ASP A 13 8.52 13.02 2.35
N ARG A 14 8.14 11.92 3.02
CA ARG A 14 9.10 11.13 3.78
C ARG A 14 10.16 10.52 2.88
N ALA A 15 9.80 10.07 1.67
CA ALA A 15 10.78 9.59 0.69
C ALA A 15 11.75 10.71 0.27
N ARG A 16 11.24 11.91 0.01
CA ARG A 16 12.04 13.09 -0.37
C ARG A 16 13.03 13.54 0.70
N GLU A 17 12.68 13.40 1.98
CA GLU A 17 13.62 13.65 3.08
C GLU A 17 14.79 12.66 3.11
N LEU A 18 14.60 11.46 2.54
CA LEU A 18 15.54 10.35 2.62
C LEU A 18 16.32 10.14 1.31
N THR A 19 15.81 10.61 0.17
CA THR A 19 16.37 10.32 -1.16
C THR A 19 16.30 11.52 -2.10
N GLY A 20 17.25 11.58 -3.05
CA GLY A 20 17.25 12.59 -4.11
C GLY A 20 16.30 12.29 -5.27
N PHE A 21 15.90 11.02 -5.45
CA PHE A 21 14.98 10.57 -6.49
C PHE A 21 13.81 9.77 -5.89
N VAL A 22 12.57 10.06 -6.28
CA VAL A 22 11.36 9.39 -5.76
C VAL A 22 10.52 8.85 -6.89
N VAL A 23 10.28 7.54 -6.80
CA VAL A 23 9.37 6.78 -7.66
C VAL A 23 8.10 6.45 -6.88
N VAL A 24 6.94 6.69 -7.47
CA VAL A 24 5.64 6.23 -6.94
C VAL A 24 5.07 5.18 -7.88
N SER A 25 4.88 3.96 -7.39
CA SER A 25 4.22 2.91 -8.17
C SER A 25 2.69 2.97 -8.01
N VAL A 26 1.96 3.11 -9.12
CA VAL A 26 0.50 3.02 -9.18
C VAL A 26 0.08 1.77 -9.93
N PHE A 27 -0.22 0.73 -9.16
CA PHE A 27 -0.66 -0.55 -9.70
C PHE A 27 -1.73 -1.16 -8.78
N VAL A 28 -2.90 -1.49 -9.35
CA VAL A 28 -3.95 -2.24 -8.66
C VAL A 28 -3.69 -3.72 -8.88
N ASN A 29 -2.96 -4.33 -7.94
CA ASN A 29 -2.53 -5.72 -8.05
C ASN A 29 -3.74 -6.67 -7.91
N PRO A 30 -4.13 -7.47 -8.93
CA PRO A 30 -5.24 -8.41 -8.81
C PRO A 30 -4.97 -9.54 -7.80
N THR A 31 -3.72 -9.97 -7.63
CA THR A 31 -3.38 -11.17 -6.82
C THR A 31 -3.58 -11.01 -5.32
N GLN A 32 -3.75 -9.77 -4.85
CA GLN A 32 -4.03 -9.47 -3.44
C GLN A 32 -5.51 -9.20 -3.14
N PHE A 33 -6.40 -9.44 -4.11
CA PHE A 33 -7.85 -9.38 -3.92
C PHE A 33 -8.44 -10.79 -3.92
N GLY A 34 -9.22 -11.10 -2.89
CA GLY A 34 -9.97 -12.35 -2.81
C GLY A 34 -11.26 -12.34 -3.64
N PRO A 35 -11.90 -13.51 -3.86
CA PRO A 35 -13.21 -13.59 -4.50
C PRO A 35 -14.25 -12.73 -3.76
N GLY A 36 -14.96 -11.88 -4.48
CA GLY A 36 -15.97 -10.98 -3.92
C GLY A 36 -15.41 -9.73 -3.21
N GLU A 37 -14.09 -9.52 -3.22
CA GLU A 37 -13.51 -8.24 -2.81
C GLU A 37 -13.66 -7.16 -3.88
N ASP A 38 -13.27 -5.94 -3.54
CA ASP A 38 -13.54 -4.73 -4.30
C ASP A 38 -12.60 -4.50 -5.50
N PHE A 39 -12.09 -5.54 -6.16
CA PHE A 39 -11.13 -5.37 -7.27
C PHE A 39 -11.73 -4.55 -8.43
N ASP A 40 -12.94 -4.91 -8.88
CA ASP A 40 -13.61 -4.23 -10.00
C ASP A 40 -14.03 -2.82 -9.61
N ALA A 41 -14.49 -2.62 -8.38
CA ALA A 41 -14.93 -1.34 -7.83
C ALA A 41 -13.79 -0.44 -7.33
N TYR A 42 -12.53 -0.92 -7.32
CA TYR A 42 -11.42 -0.16 -6.77
C TYR A 42 -11.22 1.14 -7.57
N PRO A 43 -11.12 2.31 -6.91
CA PRO A 43 -11.02 3.59 -7.59
C PRO A 43 -9.73 3.66 -8.43
N ARG A 44 -9.86 4.10 -9.68
CA ARG A 44 -8.77 4.26 -10.65
C ARG A 44 -8.91 5.61 -11.34
N ASP A 45 -7.96 6.49 -11.10
CA ASP A 45 -7.89 7.83 -11.71
C ASP A 45 -6.42 8.22 -11.83
N LEU A 46 -5.76 7.68 -12.87
CA LEU A 46 -4.32 7.82 -13.04
C LEU A 46 -3.92 9.26 -13.36
N GLU A 47 -4.77 10.01 -14.06
CA GLU A 47 -4.53 11.42 -14.40
C GLU A 47 -4.48 12.26 -13.13
N ARG A 48 -5.47 12.14 -12.25
CA ARG A 48 -5.48 12.81 -10.94
C ARG A 48 -4.32 12.36 -10.06
N ASP A 49 -3.99 11.07 -10.06
CA ASP A 49 -2.84 10.55 -9.31
C ASP A 49 -1.52 11.19 -9.82
N ALA A 50 -1.37 11.36 -11.13
CA ALA A 50 -0.21 12.00 -11.73
C ALA A 50 -0.12 13.49 -11.38
N GLU A 51 -1.23 14.21 -11.40
CA GLU A 51 -1.29 15.62 -10.98
C GLU A 51 -0.87 15.78 -9.52
N HIS A 52 -1.43 14.97 -8.61
CA HIS A 52 -1.07 14.99 -7.19
C HIS A 52 0.40 14.63 -6.96
N ALA A 53 0.91 13.59 -7.64
CA ALA A 53 2.29 13.17 -7.55
C ALA A 53 3.24 14.26 -8.05
N ALA A 54 2.94 14.87 -9.20
CA ALA A 54 3.73 15.97 -9.76
C ALA A 54 3.73 17.20 -8.83
N ALA A 55 2.58 17.55 -8.23
CA ALA A 55 2.47 18.66 -7.28
C ALA A 55 3.29 18.44 -5.99
N ARG A 56 3.50 17.18 -5.58
CA ARG A 56 4.40 16.82 -4.47
C ARG A 56 5.84 16.56 -4.93
N GLY A 57 6.13 16.85 -6.19
CA GLY A 57 7.44 16.72 -6.81
C GLY A 57 7.92 15.29 -6.83
N VAL A 58 7.13 14.30 -7.26
CA VAL A 58 7.57 12.94 -7.62
C VAL A 58 8.33 12.97 -8.95
N ASP A 59 9.46 12.25 -9.07
CA ASP A 59 10.24 12.27 -10.34
C ASP A 59 9.69 11.30 -11.38
N LEU A 60 9.17 10.16 -10.92
CA LEU A 60 8.62 9.12 -11.77
C LEU A 60 7.36 8.51 -11.16
N LEU A 61 6.25 8.63 -11.88
CA LEU A 61 5.06 7.83 -11.62
C LEU A 61 5.13 6.55 -12.45
N TYR A 62 5.41 5.43 -11.80
CA TYR A 62 5.49 4.12 -12.46
C TYR A 62 4.12 3.43 -12.41
N ALA A 63 3.40 3.42 -13.53
CA ALA A 63 2.05 2.87 -13.63
C ALA A 63 1.98 1.75 -14.68
N PRO A 64 2.61 0.58 -14.44
CA PRO A 64 2.67 -0.49 -15.43
C PRO A 64 1.29 -1.13 -15.63
N PRO A 65 0.96 -1.57 -16.87
CA PRO A 65 -0.21 -2.41 -17.09
C PRO A 65 -0.01 -3.80 -16.47
N THR A 66 -1.12 -4.50 -16.21
CA THR A 66 -1.10 -5.89 -15.70
C THR A 66 -0.27 -6.82 -16.57
N SER A 67 -0.25 -6.62 -17.89
CA SER A 67 0.54 -7.43 -18.84
C SER A 67 2.06 -7.24 -18.70
N GLU A 68 2.51 -6.13 -18.13
CA GLU A 68 3.94 -5.92 -17.84
C GLU A 68 4.32 -6.59 -16.51
N VAL A 69 3.45 -6.50 -15.51
CA VAL A 69 3.68 -7.15 -14.20
C VAL A 69 3.49 -8.67 -14.30
N TYR A 70 2.50 -9.13 -15.05
CA TYR A 70 2.05 -10.52 -15.18
C TYR A 70 1.86 -10.90 -16.66
N PRO A 71 2.96 -11.05 -17.43
CA PRO A 71 2.89 -11.28 -18.88
C PRO A 71 2.15 -12.57 -19.27
N ASP A 72 2.33 -13.64 -18.48
CA ASP A 72 1.70 -14.95 -18.72
C ASP A 72 0.44 -15.18 -17.86
N GLY A 73 -0.06 -14.12 -17.18
CA GLY A 73 -1.17 -14.24 -16.24
C GLY A 73 -0.72 -14.81 -14.89
N GLU A 74 -1.03 -16.09 -14.61
CA GLU A 74 -0.68 -16.69 -13.31
C GLU A 74 0.84 -16.85 -13.15
N LEU A 75 1.35 -16.44 -11.99
CA LEU A 75 2.77 -16.59 -11.68
C LEU A 75 3.12 -18.02 -11.29
N GLY A 76 4.12 -18.59 -11.96
CA GLY A 76 4.74 -19.86 -11.55
C GLY A 76 5.63 -19.75 -10.30
N VAL A 77 6.02 -18.53 -9.89
CA VAL A 77 6.81 -18.27 -8.68
C VAL A 77 6.16 -17.16 -7.87
N LYS A 78 5.95 -17.41 -6.56
CA LYS A 78 5.28 -16.49 -5.62
C LYS A 78 6.10 -16.39 -4.34
N VAL A 79 5.95 -15.29 -3.61
CA VAL A 79 6.53 -15.12 -2.26
C VAL A 79 5.45 -15.46 -1.24
N VAL A 80 5.55 -16.66 -0.67
CA VAL A 80 4.60 -17.16 0.31
C VAL A 80 5.01 -16.69 1.71
N PRO A 81 4.14 -15.96 2.44
CA PRO A 81 4.46 -15.50 3.79
C PRO A 81 4.48 -16.66 4.79
N GLY A 82 5.24 -16.50 5.87
CA GLY A 82 5.19 -17.42 7.01
C GLY A 82 3.95 -17.22 7.92
N PRO A 83 3.87 -17.94 9.05
CA PRO A 83 2.67 -18.03 9.90
C PRO A 83 2.13 -16.72 10.49
N LEU A 84 2.89 -15.63 10.41
CA LEU A 84 2.41 -14.31 10.82
C LEU A 84 1.31 -13.79 9.88
N ALA A 85 1.28 -14.24 8.63
CA ALA A 85 0.19 -13.92 7.71
C ALA A 85 -1.11 -14.62 8.09
N ASP A 86 -1.08 -15.78 8.75
CA ASP A 86 -2.27 -16.52 9.17
C ASP A 86 -2.91 -15.98 10.47
N ARG A 87 -2.61 -14.72 10.82
CA ARG A 87 -3.13 -14.03 12.00
C ARG A 87 -3.74 -12.70 11.60
N LEU A 88 -4.53 -12.11 12.50
CA LEU A 88 -5.08 -10.75 12.34
C LEU A 88 -5.76 -10.56 10.98
N CYS A 89 -5.28 -9.66 10.12
CA CYS A 89 -5.90 -9.35 8.83
C CYS A 89 -5.90 -10.54 7.87
N GLY A 90 -4.86 -11.38 7.89
CA GLY A 90 -4.79 -12.51 6.96
C GLY A 90 -5.73 -13.66 7.33
N LEU A 91 -6.23 -13.73 8.57
CA LEU A 91 -7.35 -14.61 8.91
C LEU A 91 -8.63 -14.22 8.17
N SER A 92 -8.86 -12.91 8.00
CA SER A 92 -10.03 -12.38 7.29
C SER A 92 -9.84 -12.34 5.78
N ARG A 93 -8.60 -12.41 5.29
CA ARG A 93 -8.26 -12.27 3.87
C ARG A 93 -7.23 -13.33 3.44
N PRO A 94 -7.62 -14.61 3.33
CA PRO A 94 -6.72 -15.69 2.92
C PRO A 94 -6.04 -15.38 1.57
N GLY A 95 -4.74 -15.62 1.47
CA GLY A 95 -3.95 -15.35 0.26
C GLY A 95 -3.57 -13.88 0.02
N HIS A 96 -4.19 -12.91 0.73
CA HIS A 96 -3.93 -11.49 0.52
C HIS A 96 -2.43 -11.13 0.63
N PHE A 97 -1.76 -11.60 1.68
CA PHE A 97 -0.36 -11.27 1.90
C PHE A 97 0.60 -11.99 0.95
N GLU A 98 0.24 -13.14 0.39
CA GLU A 98 1.02 -13.75 -0.71
C GLU A 98 1.02 -12.83 -1.93
N GLY A 99 -0.17 -12.31 -2.31
CA GLY A 99 -0.30 -11.34 -3.39
C GLY A 99 0.50 -10.05 -3.13
N VAL A 100 0.43 -9.51 -1.92
CA VAL A 100 1.18 -8.31 -1.51
C VAL A 100 2.69 -8.54 -1.56
N LEU A 101 3.20 -9.59 -0.93
CA LEU A 101 4.65 -9.85 -0.92
C LEU A 101 5.18 -10.12 -2.32
N THR A 102 4.43 -10.86 -3.13
CA THR A 102 4.80 -11.18 -4.51
C THR A 102 4.90 -9.92 -5.38
N VAL A 103 3.92 -9.02 -5.31
CA VAL A 103 3.97 -7.78 -6.11
C VAL A 103 5.05 -6.82 -5.60
N VAL A 104 5.26 -6.72 -4.29
CA VAL A 104 6.31 -5.85 -3.72
C VAL A 104 7.70 -6.35 -4.11
N ALA A 105 7.95 -7.67 -4.05
CA ALA A 105 9.21 -8.25 -4.50
C ALA A 105 9.47 -7.97 -5.99
N LYS A 106 8.45 -8.07 -6.84
CA LYS A 106 8.54 -7.71 -8.26
C LYS A 106 8.86 -6.22 -8.47
N LEU A 107 8.18 -5.33 -7.76
CA LEU A 107 8.43 -3.90 -7.84
C LEU A 107 9.85 -3.54 -7.36
N PHE A 108 10.37 -4.20 -6.31
CA PHE A 108 11.77 -4.03 -5.92
C PHE A 108 12.75 -4.52 -6.98
N GLY A 109 12.45 -5.61 -7.70
CA GLY A 109 13.28 -6.05 -8.82
C GLY A 109 13.26 -5.10 -10.03
N MET A 110 12.12 -4.47 -10.32
CA MET A 110 11.96 -3.54 -11.44
C MET A 110 12.55 -2.15 -11.14
N VAL A 111 12.31 -1.63 -9.94
CA VAL A 111 12.68 -0.25 -9.55
C VAL A 111 14.04 -0.19 -8.87
N GLN A 112 14.45 -1.24 -8.16
CA GLN A 112 15.70 -1.34 -7.39
C GLN A 112 15.94 -0.14 -6.45
N PRO A 113 15.01 0.16 -5.52
CA PRO A 113 15.13 1.33 -4.66
C PRO A 113 16.12 1.10 -3.51
N ASP A 114 16.87 2.13 -3.12
CA ASP A 114 17.66 2.10 -1.86
C ASP A 114 16.75 2.09 -0.62
N VAL A 115 15.61 2.78 -0.71
CA VAL A 115 14.64 2.97 0.37
C VAL A 115 13.22 2.81 -0.16
N ALA A 116 12.39 2.05 0.53
CA ALA A 116 10.96 1.96 0.23
C ALA A 116 10.12 2.38 1.46
N VAL A 117 9.19 3.31 1.24
CA VAL A 117 8.36 3.91 2.29
C VAL A 117 6.96 3.30 2.28
N PHE A 118 6.52 2.77 3.42
CA PHE A 118 5.19 2.20 3.61
C PHE A 118 4.46 2.90 4.76
N GLY A 119 3.13 2.99 4.68
CA GLY A 119 2.33 3.58 5.76
C GLY A 119 2.12 2.61 6.92
N GLN A 120 2.22 3.12 8.16
CA GLN A 120 1.96 2.36 9.39
C GLN A 120 0.51 1.89 9.51
N LYS A 121 -0.42 2.53 8.78
CA LYS A 121 -1.85 2.18 8.77
C LYS A 121 -2.05 0.69 8.50
N ASP A 122 -1.30 0.15 7.55
CA ASP A 122 -1.34 -1.27 7.19
C ASP A 122 -0.19 -2.00 7.91
N TYR A 123 -0.23 -1.98 9.25
CA TYR A 123 0.88 -2.39 10.11
C TYR A 123 1.37 -3.83 9.84
N GLN A 124 0.45 -4.79 9.70
CA GLN A 124 0.82 -6.18 9.42
C GLN A 124 1.52 -6.32 8.06
N GLN A 125 1.08 -5.58 7.03
CA GLN A 125 1.75 -5.52 5.74
C GLN A 125 3.18 -5.01 5.89
N ALA A 126 3.37 -3.89 6.60
CA ALA A 126 4.70 -3.31 6.80
C ALA A 126 5.64 -4.27 7.55
N VAL A 127 5.14 -5.00 8.56
CA VAL A 127 5.92 -6.03 9.27
C VAL A 127 6.31 -7.20 8.35
N LEU A 128 5.37 -7.70 7.54
CA LEU A 128 5.62 -8.80 6.61
C LEU A 128 6.61 -8.40 5.50
N ILE A 129 6.52 -7.18 4.97
CA ILE A 129 7.47 -6.66 3.97
C ILE A 129 8.87 -6.52 4.56
N ARG A 130 9.01 -5.94 5.77
CA ARG A 130 10.31 -5.90 6.46
C ARG A 130 10.90 -7.30 6.67
N ARG A 131 10.06 -8.27 7.03
CA ARG A 131 10.46 -9.67 7.21
C ARG A 131 10.94 -10.27 5.89
N MET A 132 10.18 -10.08 4.80
CA MET A 132 10.53 -10.54 3.46
C MET A 132 11.89 -9.99 3.01
N VAL A 133 12.10 -8.67 3.12
CA VAL A 133 13.35 -8.02 2.73
C VAL A 133 14.54 -8.61 3.47
N ARG A 134 14.41 -8.80 4.78
CA ARG A 134 15.49 -9.36 5.59
C ARG A 134 15.74 -10.84 5.30
N ASP A 135 14.69 -11.65 5.16
CA ASP A 135 14.83 -13.09 4.97
C ASP A 135 15.29 -13.46 3.55
N LEU A 136 15.10 -12.56 2.57
CA LEU A 136 15.55 -12.73 1.18
C LEU A 136 16.78 -11.88 0.83
N ASP A 137 17.47 -11.33 1.84
CA ASP A 137 18.68 -10.51 1.68
C ASP A 137 18.54 -9.38 0.63
N MET A 138 17.36 -8.78 0.56
CA MET A 138 17.08 -7.72 -0.43
C MET A 138 17.79 -6.42 0.00
N PRO A 139 18.51 -5.75 -0.91
CA PRO A 139 19.27 -4.54 -0.60
C PRO A 139 18.38 -3.28 -0.56
N VAL A 140 17.27 -3.34 0.19
CA VAL A 140 16.27 -2.26 0.29
C VAL A 140 16.04 -1.91 1.75
N ARG A 141 16.20 -0.63 2.13
CA ARG A 141 15.82 -0.16 3.47
C ARG A 141 14.32 0.11 3.54
N ILE A 142 13.64 -0.48 4.51
CA ILE A 142 12.20 -0.26 4.71
C ILE A 142 11.94 0.84 5.73
N GLU A 143 11.38 1.96 5.27
CA GLU A 143 10.89 3.06 6.10
C GLU A 143 9.39 2.89 6.33
N VAL A 144 8.93 3.07 7.58
CA VAL A 144 7.50 3.04 7.87
C VAL A 144 7.06 4.37 8.46
N ALA A 145 6.25 5.10 7.69
CA ALA A 145 5.80 6.43 8.06
C ALA A 145 4.51 6.36 8.92
N PRO A 146 4.30 7.31 9.84
CA PRO A 146 3.12 7.35 10.70
C PRO A 146 1.78 7.40 9.94
N ILE A 147 0.70 7.03 10.64
CA ILE A 147 -0.66 7.14 10.11
C ILE A 147 -1.05 8.62 9.96
N VAL A 148 -1.39 9.04 8.74
CA VAL A 148 -2.02 10.35 8.51
C VAL A 148 -3.52 10.24 8.74
N ARG A 149 -4.07 11.24 9.43
CA ARG A 149 -5.48 11.30 9.80
C ARG A 149 -6.11 12.59 9.28
N GLU A 150 -7.39 12.53 9.00
CA GLU A 150 -8.23 13.71 8.85
C GLU A 150 -8.31 14.50 10.16
N ALA A 151 -8.75 15.77 10.09
CA ALA A 151 -8.84 16.65 11.25
C ALA A 151 -9.74 16.08 12.38
N ASP A 152 -10.71 15.23 12.02
CA ASP A 152 -11.60 14.56 12.96
C ASP A 152 -11.07 13.20 13.48
N GLY A 153 -9.82 12.86 13.13
CA GLY A 153 -9.09 11.70 13.62
C GLY A 153 -9.29 10.42 12.80
N LEU A 154 -10.13 10.42 11.75
CA LEU A 154 -10.25 9.26 10.86
C LEU A 154 -8.95 9.03 10.09
N ALA A 155 -8.47 7.79 10.02
CA ALA A 155 -7.30 7.47 9.20
C ALA A 155 -7.64 7.64 7.71
N LEU A 156 -6.76 8.30 6.95
CA LEU A 156 -6.96 8.46 5.52
C LEU A 156 -6.85 7.12 4.79
N SER A 157 -7.80 6.87 3.89
CA SER A 157 -7.85 5.67 3.05
C SER A 157 -8.63 5.95 1.78
N SER A 158 -8.19 5.42 0.64
CA SER A 158 -8.96 5.46 -0.63
C SER A 158 -10.38 4.93 -0.45
N ARG A 159 -10.53 3.86 0.33
CA ARG A 159 -11.82 3.24 0.70
C ARG A 159 -12.76 4.11 1.55
N ASN A 160 -12.32 5.26 2.08
CA ASN A 160 -13.25 6.20 2.74
C ASN A 160 -14.29 6.73 1.73
N ALA A 161 -14.00 6.70 0.42
CA ALA A 161 -14.93 7.07 -0.64
C ALA A 161 -16.20 6.18 -0.70
N TYR A 162 -16.18 4.99 -0.09
CA TYR A 162 -17.34 4.10 -0.04
C TYR A 162 -18.32 4.44 1.09
N LEU A 163 -17.93 5.29 2.04
CA LEU A 163 -18.75 5.59 3.21
C LEU A 163 -19.85 6.59 2.86
N SER A 164 -21.10 6.26 3.22
CA SER A 164 -22.17 7.25 3.30
C SER A 164 -21.85 8.32 4.35
N PRO A 165 -22.51 9.50 4.33
CA PRO A 165 -22.31 10.52 5.35
C PRO A 165 -22.48 10.00 6.79
N SER A 166 -23.46 9.11 7.01
CA SER A 166 -23.71 8.52 8.33
C SER A 166 -22.61 7.54 8.75
N GLU A 167 -22.08 6.74 7.83
CA GLU A 167 -20.99 5.80 8.11
C GLU A 167 -19.68 6.54 8.35
N ARG A 168 -19.43 7.62 7.59
CA ARG A 168 -18.28 8.50 7.76
C ARG A 168 -18.24 9.12 9.16
N GLU A 169 -19.41 9.47 9.69
CA GLU A 169 -19.51 9.98 11.05
C GLU A 169 -19.17 8.90 12.11
N ARG A 170 -19.72 7.69 11.94
CA ARG A 170 -19.49 6.54 12.84
C ARG A 170 -18.06 6.03 12.78
N ALA A 171 -17.37 6.11 11.65
CA ALA A 171 -16.02 5.60 11.44
C ALA A 171 -14.99 6.22 12.41
N ARG A 172 -15.24 7.44 12.91
CA ARG A 172 -14.42 8.12 13.92
C ARG A 172 -14.35 7.38 15.25
N SER A 173 -15.31 6.50 15.54
CA SER A 173 -15.32 5.71 16.77
C SER A 173 -14.11 4.76 16.88
N LEU A 174 -13.58 4.27 15.75
CA LEU A 174 -12.41 3.39 15.73
C LEU A 174 -11.17 4.10 16.27
N SER A 175 -10.86 5.31 15.77
CA SER A 175 -9.69 6.06 16.22
C SER A 175 -9.83 6.51 17.67
N ARG A 176 -11.04 6.93 18.08
CA ARG A 176 -11.33 7.25 19.49
C ARG A 176 -11.15 6.05 20.42
N GLY A 177 -11.63 4.88 20.03
CA GLY A 177 -11.48 3.65 20.81
C GLY A 177 -10.03 3.24 20.98
N LEU A 178 -9.22 3.34 19.91
CA LEU A 178 -7.77 3.06 19.97
C LEU A 178 -7.04 4.05 20.89
N LEU A 179 -7.38 5.34 20.84
CA LEU A 179 -6.78 6.35 21.71
C LEU A 179 -7.15 6.16 23.18
N ALA A 180 -8.36 5.69 23.48
CA ALA A 180 -8.81 5.41 24.84
C ALA A 180 -8.20 4.14 25.45
N ALA A 181 -7.61 3.27 24.61
CA ALA A 181 -6.95 2.04 25.04
C ALA A 181 -5.44 2.21 25.32
N LEU A 182 -4.90 3.42 25.10
CA LEU A 182 -3.53 3.82 25.43
C LEU A 182 -3.47 4.43 26.83
#